data_AF-A0A651EJ53-F1
#
_entry.id   AF-A0A651EJ53-F1
#
_cell.length_a   1.000
_cell.length_b   1.000
_cell.length_c   1.000
_cell.angle_alpha   90.00
_cell.angle_beta   90.00
_cell.angle_gamma   90.00
#
_symmetry.space_group_name_H-M   'P 1'
#
loop_
_entity.id
_entity.type
_entity.pdbx_description
1 polymer ?
#
loop_
_entity_poly.entity_id
_entity_poly.type
_entity_poly.pdbx_seq_one_letter_code
_entity_poly.pdbx_strand_id
1 'polypeptide(L)'
;MPVEMNVMSHQLVGAWLARLTTAEKRPETLAGFMEGLAAYVNNALGVETIAATYVAARNAWRIPGVLEIFGVAEDAAAVYVSHAPEQVVIRLPDPELLAESRNLAVAFDHGGRSGEFYVDRFYYDYIRGGDYAPSNSAFLDSRIADYTFAQCR
;
A
#
# COMPACT_ATOMS: atom_id res chain seq x y z
N MET A 1 8.37 -6.87 2.62
CA MET A 1 8.46 -5.40 2.47
C MET A 1 7.05 -4.89 2.18
N PRO A 2 6.62 -3.75 2.75
CA PRO A 2 5.36 -3.14 2.37
C PRO A 2 5.39 -2.74 0.88
N VAL A 3 4.23 -2.78 0.23
CA VAL A 3 4.08 -2.23 -1.12
C VAL A 3 4.11 -0.71 -1.02
N GLU A 4 5.00 -0.08 -1.76
CA GLU A 4 5.13 1.38 -1.82
C GLU A 4 4.89 1.85 -3.26
N MET A 5 4.18 2.97 -3.41
CA MET A 5 3.87 3.54 -4.71
C MET A 5 4.30 5.00 -4.76
N ASN A 6 5.09 5.35 -5.77
CA ASN A 6 5.53 6.71 -6.04
C ASN A 6 4.99 7.19 -7.38
N VAL A 7 4.04 8.13 -7.33
CA VAL A 7 3.44 8.75 -8.51
C VAL A 7 4.19 10.06 -8.78
N MET A 8 4.90 10.14 -9.91
CA MET A 8 5.64 11.36 -10.29
C MET A 8 4.79 12.23 -11.23
N SER A 9 4.13 11.63 -12.23
CA SER A 9 3.27 12.35 -13.17
C SER A 9 1.79 12.13 -12.87
N HIS A 10 1.31 12.81 -11.82
CA HIS A 10 -0.06 12.67 -11.31
C HIS A 10 -1.14 12.92 -12.36
N GLN A 11 -0.93 13.90 -13.25
CA GLN A 11 -1.91 14.21 -14.30
C GLN A 11 -2.06 13.07 -15.31
N LEU A 12 -0.95 12.51 -15.79
CA LEU A 12 -0.97 11.42 -16.76
C LEU A 12 -1.50 10.13 -16.15
N VAL A 13 -1.06 9.81 -14.92
CA VAL A 13 -1.54 8.63 -14.17
C VAL A 13 -3.03 8.78 -13.88
N GLY A 14 -3.48 9.95 -13.42
CA GLY A 14 -4.89 10.23 -13.16
C GLY A 14 -5.75 10.11 -14.42
N ALA A 15 -5.29 10.64 -15.56
CA ALA A 15 -6.03 10.54 -16.83
C ALA A 15 -6.11 9.10 -17.35
N TRP A 16 -5.05 8.31 -17.19
CA TRP A 16 -5.08 6.87 -17.49
C TRP A 16 -6.07 6.12 -16.60
N LEU A 17 -6.03 6.36 -15.28
CA LEU A 17 -6.97 5.74 -14.33
C LEU A 17 -8.43 6.12 -14.66
N ALA A 18 -8.68 7.37 -15.01
CA ALA A 18 -10.00 7.83 -15.45
C ALA A 18 -10.47 7.15 -16.73
N ARG A 19 -9.57 6.72 -17.62
CA ARG A 19 -9.93 5.91 -18.79
C ARG A 19 -10.27 4.48 -18.41
N LEU A 20 -9.57 3.91 -17.43
CA LEU A 20 -9.83 2.54 -16.97
C LEU A 20 -11.18 2.37 -16.28
N THR A 21 -11.75 3.44 -15.70
CA THR A 21 -13.07 3.35 -15.06
C THR A 21 -14.17 2.97 -16.05
N THR A 22 -14.09 3.44 -17.30
CA THR A 22 -15.08 3.18 -18.36
C THR A 22 -14.63 2.15 -19.39
N ALA A 23 -13.44 1.57 -19.24
CA ALA A 23 -12.92 0.57 -20.16
C ALA A 23 -13.74 -0.73 -20.10
N GLU A 24 -14.08 -1.28 -21.27
CA GLU A 24 -14.78 -2.57 -21.40
C GLU A 24 -13.93 -3.73 -20.85
N LYS A 25 -12.61 -3.68 -21.06
CA LYS A 25 -11.65 -4.61 -20.50
C LYS A 25 -10.51 -3.86 -19.82
N ARG A 26 -10.20 -4.27 -18.59
CA ARG A 26 -9.07 -3.75 -17.80
C ARG A 26 -7.91 -4.76 -17.80
N PRO A 27 -6.65 -4.33 -17.69
CA PRO A 27 -5.51 -5.24 -17.58
C PRO A 27 -5.59 -6.08 -16.30
N GLU A 28 -5.57 -7.40 -16.39
CA GLU A 28 -5.71 -8.32 -15.24
C GLU A 28 -4.41 -8.47 -14.42
N THR A 29 -3.27 -8.13 -15.02
CA THR A 29 -1.95 -8.20 -14.39
C THR A 29 -1.35 -6.82 -14.18
N LEU A 30 -0.48 -6.69 -13.18
CA LEU A 30 0.26 -5.47 -12.94
C LEU A 30 1.17 -5.14 -14.13
N ALA A 31 1.80 -6.13 -14.74
CA ALA A 31 2.56 -5.95 -15.98
C ALA A 31 1.72 -5.27 -17.07
N GLY A 32 0.53 -5.80 -17.36
CA GLY A 32 -0.37 -5.22 -18.35
C GLY A 32 -0.88 -3.83 -17.98
N PHE A 33 -1.08 -3.55 -16.68
CA PHE A 33 -1.39 -2.20 -16.20
C PHE A 33 -0.24 -1.22 -16.49
N MET A 34 0.99 -1.60 -16.15
CA MET A 34 2.17 -0.75 -16.31
C MET A 34 2.50 -0.53 -17.80
N GLU A 35 2.43 -1.56 -18.62
CA GLU A 35 2.59 -1.47 -20.08
C GLU A 35 1.52 -0.58 -20.72
N GLY A 36 0.25 -0.75 -20.32
CA GLY A 36 -0.85 0.08 -20.78
C GLY A 36 -0.68 1.55 -20.43
N LEU A 37 -0.23 1.84 -19.20
CA LEU A 37 0.10 3.20 -18.77
C LEU A 37 1.26 3.79 -19.57
N ALA A 38 2.34 3.03 -19.79
CA ALA A 38 3.48 3.49 -20.60
C ALA A 38 3.06 3.82 -22.04
N ALA A 39 2.26 2.95 -22.67
CA ALA A 39 1.71 3.18 -24.01
C ALA A 39 0.79 4.41 -24.05
N TYR A 40 -0.06 4.60 -23.03
CA TYR A 40 -0.88 5.79 -22.91
C TYR A 40 -0.04 7.07 -22.82
N VAL A 41 1.00 7.07 -21.99
CA VAL A 41 1.91 8.22 -21.81
C VAL A 41 2.65 8.55 -23.10
N ASN A 42 3.20 7.54 -23.79
CA ASN A 42 3.86 7.71 -25.08
C ASN A 42 2.94 8.41 -26.09
N ASN A 43 1.69 7.95 -26.22
CA ASN A 43 0.70 8.57 -27.09
C ASN A 43 0.36 10.01 -26.67
N ALA A 44 0.20 10.27 -25.37
CA ALA A 44 -0.14 11.60 -24.86
C ALA A 44 0.98 12.63 -25.06
N LEU A 45 2.24 12.20 -24.99
CA LEU A 45 3.41 13.06 -25.13
C LEU A 45 3.98 13.10 -26.56
N GLY A 46 3.51 12.22 -27.46
CA GLY A 46 4.05 12.09 -28.80
C GLY A 46 5.49 11.56 -28.84
N VAL A 47 5.84 10.67 -27.90
CA VAL A 47 7.17 10.03 -27.81
C VAL A 47 7.00 8.51 -27.84
N GLU A 48 8.02 7.76 -28.28
CA GLU A 48 7.98 6.28 -28.34
C GLU A 48 8.90 5.60 -27.33
N THR A 49 9.52 6.36 -26.43
CA THR A 49 10.70 5.88 -25.67
C THR A 49 10.41 5.43 -24.25
N ILE A 50 9.21 5.67 -23.71
CA ILE A 50 8.92 5.33 -22.31
C ILE A 50 8.40 3.90 -22.25
N ALA A 51 9.09 3.04 -21.49
CA ALA A 51 8.72 1.65 -21.29
C ALA A 51 8.50 1.35 -19.81
N ALA A 52 7.57 0.44 -19.53
CA ALA A 52 7.47 -0.20 -18.24
C ALA A 52 8.57 -1.26 -18.10
N THR A 53 9.25 -1.27 -16.96
CA THR A 53 10.35 -2.22 -16.69
C THR A 53 10.19 -2.82 -15.30
N TYR A 54 10.41 -4.14 -15.21
CA TYR A 54 10.52 -4.82 -13.93
C TYR A 54 11.99 -4.85 -13.49
N VAL A 55 12.23 -4.48 -12.22
CA VAL A 55 13.54 -4.48 -11.58
C VAL A 55 13.54 -5.54 -10.49
N ALA A 56 13.91 -6.77 -10.86
CA ALA A 56 13.88 -7.94 -9.97
C ALA A 56 14.66 -7.72 -8.66
N ALA A 57 15.81 -7.04 -8.70
CA ALA A 57 16.61 -6.75 -7.51
C ALA A 57 15.88 -5.90 -6.45
N ARG A 58 14.79 -5.21 -6.83
CA ARG A 58 13.99 -4.36 -5.94
C ARG A 58 12.54 -4.83 -5.82
N ASN A 59 12.17 -5.94 -6.49
CA ASN A 59 10.78 -6.35 -6.67
C ASN A 59 9.90 -5.15 -7.05
N ALA A 60 10.23 -4.49 -8.16
CA ALA A 60 9.64 -3.19 -8.48
C ALA A 60 9.31 -3.03 -9.97
N TRP A 61 8.14 -2.46 -10.25
CA TRP A 61 7.76 -1.99 -11.58
C TRP A 61 8.03 -0.49 -11.70
N ARG A 62 8.60 -0.07 -12.83
CA ARG A 62 9.01 1.33 -13.05
C ARG A 62 8.67 1.81 -14.45
N ILE A 63 8.10 3.01 -14.51
CA ILE A 63 7.96 3.83 -15.70
C ILE A 63 8.71 5.14 -15.39
N PRO A 64 9.91 5.37 -15.98
CA PRO A 64 10.75 6.50 -15.62
C PRO A 64 10.01 7.85 -15.68
N GLY A 65 10.04 8.61 -14.59
CA GLY A 65 9.39 9.91 -14.48
C GLY A 65 7.86 9.89 -14.39
N VAL A 66 7.22 8.71 -14.33
CA VAL A 66 5.75 8.57 -14.31
C VAL A 66 5.26 7.88 -13.04
N LEU A 67 5.63 6.61 -12.85
CA LEU A 67 5.13 5.77 -11.76
C LEU A 67 6.17 4.70 -11.38
N GLU A 68 6.35 4.48 -10.08
CA GLU A 68 7.13 3.38 -9.53
C GLU A 68 6.33 2.66 -8.45
N ILE A 69 6.37 1.33 -8.47
CA ILE A 69 5.71 0.46 -7.47
C ILE A 69 6.75 -0.52 -6.97
N PHE A 70 6.99 -0.54 -5.66
CA PHE A 70 8.01 -1.35 -5.00
C PHE A 70 7.37 -2.43 -4.12
N GLY A 71 8.13 -3.49 -3.84
CA GLY A 71 7.68 -4.57 -2.97
C GLY A 71 6.61 -5.46 -3.59
N VAL A 72 6.57 -5.55 -4.93
CA VAL A 72 5.55 -6.27 -5.68
C VAL A 72 6.18 -7.30 -6.62
N ALA A 73 5.55 -8.48 -6.71
CA ALA A 73 5.97 -9.53 -7.62
C ALA A 73 5.77 -9.11 -9.09
N GLU A 74 6.58 -9.67 -9.99
CA GLU A 74 6.49 -9.41 -11.43
C GLU A 74 5.10 -9.76 -11.98
N ASP A 75 4.57 -10.89 -11.53
CA ASP A 75 3.31 -11.52 -11.93
C ASP A 75 2.11 -11.12 -11.04
N ALA A 76 2.26 -10.07 -10.22
CA ALA A 76 1.18 -9.61 -9.36
C ALA A 76 -0.08 -9.29 -10.17
N ALA A 77 -1.25 -9.69 -9.63
CA ALA A 77 -2.54 -9.37 -10.23
C ALA A 77 -2.86 -7.87 -10.06
N ALA A 78 -3.56 -7.30 -11.04
CA ALA A 78 -4.11 -5.95 -10.93
C ALA A 78 -5.60 -6.04 -10.56
N VAL A 79 -5.93 -5.59 -9.36
CA VAL A 79 -7.31 -5.58 -8.84
C VAL A 79 -7.84 -4.15 -8.82
N TYR A 80 -8.97 -3.93 -9.50
CA TYR A 80 -9.62 -2.63 -9.59
C TYR A 80 -10.89 -2.64 -8.77
N VAL A 81 -10.96 -1.73 -7.82
CA VAL A 81 -12.10 -1.61 -6.92
C VAL A 81 -12.71 -0.23 -7.13
N SER A 82 -13.99 -0.18 -7.48
CA SER A 82 -14.75 1.05 -7.64
C SER A 82 -15.65 1.22 -6.42
N HIS A 83 -15.76 2.44 -5.90
CA HIS A 83 -16.74 2.71 -4.86
C HIS A 83 -18.16 2.67 -5.44
N ALA A 84 -19.02 1.86 -4.83
CA ALA A 84 -20.46 1.81 -5.09
C ALA A 84 -21.19 1.91 -3.74
N PRO A 85 -22.37 2.56 -3.68
CA PRO A 85 -23.15 2.66 -2.44
C PRO A 85 -23.46 1.30 -1.78
N GLU A 86 -23.52 0.25 -2.59
CA GLU A 86 -23.83 -1.11 -2.16
C GLU A 86 -22.59 -1.92 -1.74
N GLN A 87 -21.38 -1.33 -1.78
CA GLN A 87 -20.12 -2.03 -1.54
C GLN A 87 -19.24 -1.34 -0.49
N VAL A 88 -18.72 -2.13 0.46
CA VAL A 88 -17.65 -1.74 1.39
C VAL A 88 -16.42 -2.60 1.15
N VAL A 89 -15.25 -1.99 1.18
CA VAL A 89 -13.96 -2.65 0.93
C VAL A 89 -13.18 -2.66 2.23
N ILE A 90 -13.07 -3.83 2.85
CA ILE A 90 -12.34 -4.02 4.11
C ILE A 90 -10.94 -4.52 3.78
N ARG A 91 -9.91 -3.72 4.06
CA ARG A 91 -8.51 -4.10 3.85
C ARG A 91 -7.95 -4.76 5.09
N LEU A 92 -7.48 -5.99 4.97
CA LEU A 92 -6.85 -6.71 6.06
C LEU A 92 -5.32 -6.62 5.94
N PRO A 93 -4.60 -6.59 7.09
CA PRO A 93 -3.14 -6.64 7.06
C PRO A 93 -2.66 -7.96 6.47
N ASP A 94 -1.42 -7.95 5.96
CA ASP A 94 -0.75 -9.16 5.51
C ASP A 94 -0.66 -10.19 6.66
N PRO A 95 -1.10 -11.45 6.45
CA PRO A 95 -1.14 -12.45 7.52
C PRO A 95 0.22 -12.78 8.14
N GLU A 96 1.29 -12.80 7.34
CA GLU A 96 2.63 -13.15 7.82
C GLU A 96 3.22 -12.01 8.66
N LEU A 97 3.12 -10.77 8.16
CA LEU A 97 3.53 -9.58 8.91
C LEU A 97 2.70 -9.39 10.18
N LEU A 98 1.41 -9.71 10.15
CA LEU A 98 0.55 -9.70 11.34
C LEU A 98 1.02 -10.72 12.38
N ALA A 99 1.32 -11.95 11.96
CA ALA A 99 1.81 -13.00 12.85
C ALA A 99 3.14 -12.62 13.50
N GLU A 100 4.08 -12.07 12.73
CA GLU A 100 5.36 -11.57 13.23
C GLU A 100 5.15 -10.43 14.25
N SER A 101 4.32 -9.45 13.90
CA SER A 101 4.02 -8.29 14.76
C SER A 101 3.37 -8.71 16.07
N ARG A 102 2.47 -9.71 16.05
CA ARG A 102 1.84 -10.26 17.25
C ARG A 102 2.83 -10.99 18.14
N ASN A 103 3.70 -11.82 17.57
CA ASN A 103 4.73 -12.52 18.33
C ASN A 103 5.66 -11.53 19.05
N LEU A 104 6.05 -10.45 18.36
CA LEU A 104 6.84 -9.37 18.96
C LEU A 104 6.08 -8.65 20.07
N ALA A 105 4.81 -8.26 19.84
CA ALA A 105 3.99 -7.58 20.84
C ALA A 105 3.83 -8.41 22.13
N VAL A 106 3.55 -9.71 21.99
CA VAL A 106 3.45 -10.65 23.12
C VAL A 106 4.78 -10.78 23.86
N ALA A 107 5.90 -10.90 23.13
CA ALA A 107 7.22 -10.97 23.75
C ALA A 107 7.55 -9.70 24.56
N PHE A 108 7.18 -8.52 24.06
CA PHE A 108 7.37 -7.25 24.77
C PHE A 108 6.46 -7.11 26.00
N ASP A 109 5.22 -7.56 25.89
CA ASP A 109 4.28 -7.60 27.01
C ASP A 109 4.81 -8.49 28.14
N HIS A 110 5.37 -9.67 27.82
CA HIS A 110 6.00 -10.55 28.81
C HIS A 110 7.32 -10.01 29.38
N GLY A 111 8.08 -9.25 28.58
CA GLY A 111 9.36 -8.67 28.97
C GLY A 111 9.28 -7.39 29.79
N GLY A 112 8.08 -6.85 30.03
CA GLY A 112 7.89 -5.59 30.77
C GLY A 112 8.46 -4.36 30.06
N ARG A 113 8.67 -4.41 28.74
CA ARG A 113 9.16 -3.29 27.93
C ARG A 113 7.97 -2.60 27.27
N SER A 114 7.54 -1.47 27.84
CA SER A 114 6.52 -0.61 27.23
C SER A 114 7.12 0.27 26.12
N GLY A 115 6.58 0.20 24.90
CA GLY A 115 6.42 1.37 24.02
C GLY A 115 7.62 2.01 23.33
N GLU A 116 8.77 1.36 23.15
CA GLU A 116 9.90 1.99 22.42
C GLU A 116 9.82 1.89 20.90
N PHE A 117 8.93 1.05 20.35
CA PHE A 117 8.85 0.82 18.92
C PHE A 117 7.45 1.14 18.41
N TYR A 118 7.39 2.11 17.50
CA TYR A 118 6.23 2.63 16.80
C TYR A 118 5.51 3.79 17.49
N VAL A 119 5.63 4.97 16.86
CA VAL A 119 4.59 6.00 16.63
C VAL A 119 4.96 7.44 17.08
N ASP A 120 4.52 8.38 16.24
CA ASP A 120 4.59 9.84 16.29
C ASP A 120 4.03 10.47 17.58
N ARG A 121 4.37 11.76 17.79
CA ARG A 121 4.17 12.61 19.00
C ARG A 121 2.79 12.63 19.70
N PHE A 122 1.74 11.99 19.17
CA PHE A 122 0.37 12.11 19.69
C PHE A 122 0.03 11.24 20.92
N TYR A 123 0.90 10.29 21.31
CA TYR A 123 0.60 9.32 22.37
C TYR A 123 1.42 9.58 23.65
N TYR A 124 1.14 10.68 24.35
CA TYR A 124 1.90 11.10 25.54
C TYR A 124 1.74 10.13 26.74
N ASP A 125 0.57 9.52 26.93
CA ASP A 125 0.32 8.53 28.01
C ASP A 125 0.86 7.12 27.70
N TYR A 126 1.14 6.82 26.42
CA TYR A 126 1.75 5.56 25.96
C TYR A 126 3.20 5.39 26.44
N ILE A 127 3.92 6.51 26.66
CA ILE A 127 5.37 6.53 26.90
C ILE A 127 5.73 6.41 28.39
N ARG A 128 4.85 6.82 29.31
CA ARG A 128 5.20 6.89 30.75
C ARG A 128 4.81 5.66 31.57
N GLY A 129 4.25 4.62 30.95
CA GLY A 129 3.88 3.39 31.67
C GLY A 129 2.92 3.67 32.84
N GLY A 130 2.04 4.66 32.70
CA GLY A 130 1.04 4.96 33.72
C GLY A 130 0.05 3.81 33.88
N ASP A 131 -0.67 3.79 35.00
CA ASP A 131 -1.61 2.69 35.35
C ASP A 131 -2.72 2.43 34.31
N TYR A 132 -2.90 3.35 33.36
CA TYR A 132 -3.89 3.27 32.28
C TYR A 132 -3.27 3.05 30.89
N ALA A 133 -1.95 2.80 30.80
CA ALA A 133 -1.30 2.54 29.53
C ALA A 133 -1.77 1.18 28.95
N PRO A 134 -2.19 1.12 27.67
CA PRO A 134 -2.57 -0.15 27.04
C PRO A 134 -1.34 -1.05 26.84
N SER A 135 -1.54 -2.38 26.79
CA SER A 135 -0.47 -3.32 26.43
C SER A 135 -0.02 -3.15 24.97
N ASN A 136 1.17 -3.65 24.61
CA ASN A 136 1.65 -3.59 23.22
C ASN A 136 0.70 -4.36 22.28
N SER A 137 0.11 -5.46 22.76
CA SER A 137 -0.92 -6.20 22.02
C SER A 137 -2.18 -5.37 21.78
N ALA A 138 -2.69 -4.68 22.81
CA ALA A 138 -3.87 -3.81 22.69
C ALA A 138 -3.62 -2.62 21.75
N PHE A 139 -2.40 -2.08 21.77
CA PHE A 139 -1.98 -1.03 20.84
C PHE A 139 -1.89 -1.55 19.40
N LEU A 140 -1.27 -2.71 19.18
CA LEU A 140 -1.19 -3.34 17.85
C LEU A 140 -2.59 -3.56 17.26
N ASP A 141 -3.53 -4.09 18.04
CA ASP A 141 -4.91 -4.30 17.60
C ASP A 141 -5.61 -2.98 17.25
N SER A 142 -5.36 -1.90 18.00
CA SER A 142 -5.85 -0.55 17.67
C SER A 142 -5.29 -0.07 16.32
N ARG A 143 -4.00 -0.29 16.05
CA ARG A 143 -3.36 0.10 14.78
C ARG A 143 -3.86 -0.73 13.61
N ILE A 144 -4.18 -2.01 13.83
CA ILE A 144 -4.83 -2.86 12.82
C ILE A 144 -6.22 -2.31 12.49
N ALA A 145 -7.02 -1.96 13.50
CA ALA A 145 -8.34 -1.37 13.27
C ALA A 145 -8.24 -0.05 12.48
N ASP A 146 -7.31 0.84 12.86
CA ASP A 146 -7.03 2.08 12.12
C ASP A 146 -6.66 1.76 10.66
N TYR A 147 -5.72 0.84 10.42
CA TYR A 147 -5.30 0.43 9.09
C TYR A 147 -6.46 -0.09 8.25
N THR A 148 -7.29 -0.95 8.83
CA THR A 148 -8.42 -1.59 8.15
C THR A 148 -9.52 -0.61 7.75
N PHE A 149 -9.79 0.40 8.57
CA PHE A 149 -10.89 1.34 8.36
C PHE A 149 -10.47 2.74 7.88
N ALA A 150 -9.17 3.07 7.82
CA ALA A 150 -8.69 4.37 7.34
C ALA A 150 -9.09 4.69 5.90
N GLN A 151 -9.34 3.66 5.08
CA GLN A 151 -9.75 3.79 3.68
C GLN A 151 -11.26 3.69 3.45
N CYS A 152 -12.05 3.50 4.51
CA CYS A 152 -13.53 3.52 4.44
C CYS A 152 -14.10 4.95 4.54
N ARG A 153 -13.27 5.99 4.39
CA ARG A 153 -13.64 7.41 4.44
C ARG A 153 -13.76 8.01 3.05
#